data_AF-A0A160TMK2-F1
#
_entry.id   AF-A0A160TMK2-F1
#
_cell.length_a   1.000
_cell.length_b   1.000
_cell.length_c   1.000
_cell.angle_alpha   90.00
_cell.angle_beta   90.00
_cell.angle_gamma   90.00
#
_symmetry.space_group_name_H-M   'P 1'
#
loop_
_entity.id
_entity.type
_entity.pdbx_description
1 polymer ?
#
loop_
_entity_poly.entity_id
_entity_poly.type
_entity_poly.pdbx_seq_one_letter_code
_entity_poly.pdbx_strand_id
1 'polypeptide(L)' 'MGYGEGLYEEFYKWFSNLTDAQADDFAGRNPEPIEWSGQYAMIRAHPWK' A
#
# COMPACT_ATOMS: atom_id res chain seq x y z
N MET A 1 -16.30 -10.56 5.74
CA MET A 1 -15.29 -9.51 5.51
C MET A 1 -15.54 -8.42 6.53
N GLY A 2 -14.59 -8.19 7.45
CA GLY A 2 -14.70 -7.12 8.43
C GLY A 2 -14.55 -5.74 7.78
N TYR A 3 -15.05 -4.68 8.42
CA TYR A 3 -14.95 -3.30 7.90
C TYR A 3 -13.50 -2.88 7.57
N GLY A 4 -12.51 -3.35 8.35
CA GLY A 4 -11.09 -3.07 8.09
C GLY A 4 -10.48 -3.87 6.92
N GLU A 5 -11.04 -5.04 6.62
CA GLU A 5 -10.57 -5.92 5.53
C GLU A 5 -10.88 -5.32 4.16
N GLY A 6 -12.06 -4.71 4.00
CA GLY A 6 -12.45 -4.03 2.77
C GLY A 6 -11.60 -2.81 2.47
N LEU A 7 -11.35 -1.97 3.48
CA LEU A 7 -10.50 -0.78 3.32
C LEU A 7 -9.05 -1.15 3.00
N TYR A 8 -8.53 -2.21 3.62
CA TYR A 8 -7.20 -2.71 3.30
C TYR A 8 -7.13 -3.24 1.86
N GLU A 9 -8.13 -3.98 1.39
CA GLU A 9 -8.17 -4.47 0.01
C GLU A 9 -8.26 -3.32 -1.01
N GLU A 10 -9.11 -2.32 -0.77
CA GLU A 10 -9.21 -1.13 -1.61
C GLU A 10 -7.89 -0.35 -1.64
N PHE A 11 -7.25 -0.17 -0.48
CA PHE A 11 -5.93 0.43 -0.39
C PHE A 11 -4.90 -0.36 -1.18
N TYR A 12 -4.86 -1.69 -1.02
CA TYR A 12 -3.91 -2.57 -1.71
C TYR A 12 -4.08 -2.45 -3.24
N LYS A 13 -5.32 -2.52 -3.72
CA LYS A 13 -5.66 -2.37 -5.14
C LYS A 13 -5.26 -1.00 -5.68
N TRP A 14 -5.59 0.07 -4.94
CA TRP A 14 -5.22 1.43 -5.34
C TRP A 14 -3.70 1.62 -5.39
N PHE A 15 -2.99 1.19 -4.34
CA PHE A 15 -1.54 1.34 -4.24
C PHE A 15 -0.81 0.51 -5.31
N SER A 16 -1.32 -0.67 -5.64
CA SER A 16 -0.78 -1.52 -6.72
C SER A 16 -0.84 -0.88 -8.10
N ASN A 17 -1.74 0.08 -8.32
CA ASN A 17 -1.87 0.79 -9.59
C ASN A 17 -0.98 2.04 -9.68
N LEU A 18 -0.28 2.40 -8.60
CA LEU A 18 0.63 3.55 -8.60
C LEU A 18 1.90 3.23 -9.38
N THR A 19 2.39 4.23 -10.10
CA THR A 19 3.77 4.19 -10.62
C THR A 19 4.77 4.26 -9.47
N ASP A 20 6.00 3.82 -9.72
CA ASP A 20 7.07 3.87 -8.71
C ASP A 20 7.25 5.26 -8.09
N ALA A 21 7.25 6.31 -8.93
CA ALA A 21 7.40 7.69 -8.47
C ALA A 21 6.21 8.15 -7.58
N GLN A 22 4.99 7.69 -7.87
CA GLN A 22 3.81 8.02 -7.06
C GLN A 22 3.81 7.25 -5.73
N ALA A 23 4.22 5.97 -5.76
CA ALA A 23 4.35 5.17 -4.56
C ALA A 23 5.43 5.74 -3.62
N ASP A 24 6.56 6.19 -4.17
CA ASP A 24 7.64 6.83 -3.42
C ASP A 24 7.19 8.18 -2.82
N ASP A 25 6.49 9.02 -3.58
CA ASP A 25 5.92 10.28 -3.07
C ASP A 25 4.88 10.02 -1.95
N PHE A 26 4.03 9.01 -2.12
CA PHE A 26 3.06 8.64 -1.09
C PHE A 26 3.74 8.15 0.18
N ALA A 27 4.73 7.25 0.07
CA ALA A 27 5.48 6.72 1.19
C ALA A 27 6.26 7.80 1.95
N GLY A 28 6.75 8.82 1.24
CA GLY A 28 7.41 9.98 1.85
C GLY A 28 6.45 10.86 2.66
N ARG A 29 5.17 10.97 2.24
CA ARG A 29 4.15 11.76 2.95
C ARG A 29 3.42 10.99 4.04
N ASN A 30 3.32 9.67 3.88
CA ASN A 30 2.63 8.76 4.78
C ASN A 30 3.61 7.67 5.18
N PRO A 31 4.56 7.93 6.10
CA PRO A 31 5.49 6.91 6.55
C PRO A 31 4.73 5.77 7.22
N GLU A 32 5.18 4.55 6.98
CA GLU A 32 4.56 3.37 7.58
C GLU A 32 4.70 3.40 9.10
N PRO A 33 3.63 3.12 9.86
CA PRO A 33 3.77 2.86 11.28
C PRO A 33 4.64 1.62 11.49
N ILE A 34 5.35 1.56 12.61
CA ILE A 34 6.29 0.46 12.94
C ILE A 34 5.63 -0.92 12.82
N GLU A 35 4.35 -1.01 13.20
CA GLU A 35 3.56 -2.24 13.16
C GLU A 35 3.37 -2.80 11.75
N TRP A 36 3.46 -1.95 10.72
CA TRP A 36 3.24 -2.30 9.31
C TRP A 36 4.46 -1.95 8.43
N SER A 37 5.65 -1.88 9.03
CA SER A 37 6.89 -1.59 8.29
C SER A 37 7.12 -2.63 7.18
N GLY A 38 7.39 -2.15 5.96
CA GLY A 38 7.66 -2.99 4.78
C GLY A 38 6.41 -3.38 3.98
N GLN A 39 5.23 -2.90 4.36
CA GLN A 39 3.97 -3.17 3.67
C GLN A 39 3.96 -2.59 2.25
N TYR A 40 4.40 -1.35 2.05
CA TYR A 40 4.49 -0.70 0.73
C TYR A 40 5.47 -1.42 -0.18
N ALA A 41 6.61 -1.86 0.37
CA ALA A 41 7.59 -2.67 -0.36
C ALA A 41 6.98 -4.02 -0.77
N MET A 42 6.21 -4.66 0.11
CA MET A 42 5.51 -5.91 -0.19
C MET A 42 4.47 -5.73 -1.29
N ILE A 43 3.65 -4.67 -1.24
CA ILE A 43 2.65 -4.38 -2.28
C ILE A 43 3.32 -4.12 -3.64
N ARG A 44 4.47 -3.42 -3.67
CA ARG A 44 5.23 -3.19 -4.91
C ARG A 44 5.84 -4.47 -5.48
N ALA A 45 6.29 -5.38 -4.62
CA ALA A 45 6.80 -6.67 -5.05
C ALA A 45 5.69 -7.62 -5.56
N HIS A 46 4.47 -7.47 -5.02
CA HIS A 46 3.32 -8.31 -5.31
C HIS A 46 2.07 -7.47 -5.64
N PRO A 47 2.07 -6.71 -6.74
CA PRO A 47 0.95 -5.84 -7.07
C PRO A 47 -0.30 -6.67 -7.37
N TRP A 48 -1.45 -6.13 -7.02
CA TRP A 48 -2.75 -6.66 -7.40
C TRP A 48 -2.89 -6.64 -8.93
N LYS A 49 -3.21 -7.79 -9.55
CA LYS A 49 -3.45 -7.94 -11.00
C LYS A 49 -4.91 -8.22 -11.31
#